data_AF-A0A2H0NKB4-F1
#
_entry.id   AF-A0A2H0NKB4-F1
#
_cell.length_a   1.000
_cell.length_b   1.000
_cell.length_c   1.000
_cell.angle_alpha   90.00
_cell.angle_beta   90.00
_cell.angle_gamma   90.00
#
_symmetry.space_group_name_H-M   'P 1'
#
loop_
_entity.id
_entity.type
_entity.pdbx_description
1 polymer ?
#
loop_
_entity_poly.entity_id
_entity_poly.type
_entity_poly.pdbx_seq_one_letter_code
_entity_poly.pdbx_strand_id
1 'polypeptide(L)'
;MSEIARLKQFNPVSAQPPLRWYFDPQVLEIEQRALFDTGPQYVGHELMTPNAGDYHVLEWMDNARMLVRNENGVELLSNICRHRQATLLEGR
;
A
#
# COMPACT_ATOMS: atom_id res chain seq x y z
N MET A 1 -45.21 5.00 -19.75
CA MET A 1 -44.00 5.19 -20.60
C MET A 1 -42.93 5.77 -19.70
N SER A 2 -41.88 5.00 -19.41
CA SER A 2 -40.81 5.38 -18.48
C SER A 2 -40.05 6.59 -19.04
N GLU A 3 -39.94 7.66 -18.25
CA GLU A 3 -39.03 8.77 -18.56
C GLU A 3 -37.59 8.23 -18.56
N ILE A 4 -37.04 8.08 -19.76
CA ILE A 4 -35.61 7.86 -19.95
C ILE A 4 -34.89 9.07 -19.34
N ALA A 5 -34.01 8.81 -18.37
CA ALA A 5 -33.27 9.81 -17.63
C ALA A 5 -32.69 10.89 -18.58
N ARG A 6 -33.08 12.15 -18.34
CA ARG A 6 -32.54 13.30 -19.08
C ARG A 6 -31.02 13.32 -18.92
N LEU A 7 -30.28 13.15 -20.03
CA LEU A 7 -28.82 13.25 -20.12
C LEU A 7 -28.23 14.52 -19.46
N LYS A 8 -29.04 15.57 -19.27
CA LYS A 8 -28.68 16.80 -18.54
C LYS A 8 -28.36 16.59 -17.05
N GLN A 9 -28.61 15.41 -16.49
CA GLN A 9 -28.44 15.14 -15.07
C GLN A 9 -27.04 14.62 -14.72
N PHE A 10 -26.22 14.31 -15.72
CA PHE A 10 -24.84 13.85 -15.54
C PHE A 10 -23.87 14.92 -16.03
N ASN A 11 -23.01 15.40 -15.14
CA ASN A 11 -21.84 16.15 -15.58
C ASN A 11 -20.90 15.18 -16.29
N PRO A 12 -20.43 15.49 -17.51
CA PRO A 12 -19.41 14.68 -18.14
C PRO A 12 -18.16 14.70 -17.25
N VAL A 13 -17.80 13.54 -16.71
CA VAL A 13 -16.52 13.37 -16.01
C VAL A 13 -15.44 13.32 -17.08
N SER A 14 -14.38 14.11 -16.91
CA SER A 14 -13.23 14.02 -17.80
C SER A 14 -12.64 12.61 -17.73
N ALA A 15 -12.29 12.04 -18.88
CA ALA A 15 -11.68 10.70 -18.94
C ALA A 15 -10.34 10.63 -18.18
N GLN A 16 -9.72 11.79 -17.93
CA GLN A 16 -8.45 11.91 -17.24
C GLN A 16 -8.56 12.95 -16.12
N PRO A 17 -7.85 12.75 -14.99
CA PRO A 17 -7.63 13.78 -13.99
C PRO A 17 -6.94 15.02 -14.60
N PRO A 18 -7.04 16.19 -13.93
CA PRO A 18 -6.28 17.37 -14.34
C PRO A 18 -4.77 17.07 -14.44
N LEU A 19 -4.13 17.53 -15.51
CA LEU A 19 -2.71 17.25 -15.78
C LEU A 19 -1.77 17.63 -14.63
N ARG A 20 -2.11 18.67 -13.86
CA ARG A 20 -1.33 19.09 -12.69
C ARG A 20 -1.20 18.01 -11.61
N TRP A 21 -2.16 17.08 -11.51
CA TRP A 21 -2.14 16.03 -10.49
C TRP A 21 -0.93 15.10 -10.64
N TYR A 22 -0.38 14.98 -11.84
CA TYR A 22 0.77 14.13 -12.08
C TYR A 22 2.12 14.73 -11.62
N PHE A 23 2.19 16.03 -11.31
CA PHE A 23 3.46 16.70 -11.02
C PHE A 23 3.42 17.80 -9.96
N ASP A 24 2.23 18.20 -9.49
CA ASP A 24 2.08 19.19 -8.44
C ASP A 24 2.35 18.53 -7.06
N PRO A 25 3.42 18.93 -6.35
CA PRO A 25 3.77 18.31 -5.06
C PRO A 25 2.69 18.49 -4.00
N GLN A 26 1.87 19.55 -4.09
CA GLN A 26 0.75 19.74 -3.15
C GLN A 26 -0.35 18.71 -3.36
N VAL A 27 -0.55 18.25 -4.61
CA VAL A 27 -1.52 17.17 -4.89
C VAL A 27 -1.01 15.86 -4.32
N LEU A 28 0.27 15.54 -4.52
CA LEU A 28 0.90 14.35 -3.95
C LEU A 28 0.75 14.30 -2.42
N GLU A 29 0.95 15.42 -1.73
CA GLU A 29 0.82 15.47 -0.27
C GLU A 29 -0.62 15.15 0.19
N ILE A 30 -1.62 15.62 -0.56
CA ILE A 30 -3.03 15.33 -0.28
C ILE A 30 -3.31 13.84 -0.56
N GLU A 31 -2.84 13.30 -1.67
CA GLU A 31 -3.01 11.89 -2.02
C GLU A 31 -2.37 10.97 -0.98
N GLN A 32 -1.15 11.28 -0.53
CA GLN A 32 -0.46 10.53 0.51
C GLN A 32 -1.31 10.45 1.78
N ARG A 33 -1.78 11.61 2.26
CA ARG A 33 -2.53 11.71 3.52
C ARG A 33 -3.94 11.14 3.44
N ALA A 34 -4.63 11.36 2.33
CA ALA A 34 -6.06 11.04 2.19
C ALA A 34 -6.32 9.64 1.62
N LEU A 35 -5.39 9.10 0.82
CA LEU A 35 -5.58 7.83 0.12
C LEU A 35 -4.58 6.76 0.58
N PHE A 36 -3.27 7.07 0.57
CA PHE A 36 -2.25 6.04 0.76
C PHE A 36 -1.99 5.70 2.24
N ASP A 37 -2.01 6.71 3.12
CA ASP A 37 -1.78 6.51 4.56
C ASP A 37 -2.97 5.84 5.26
N THR A 38 -4.18 6.03 4.74
CA THR A 38 -5.44 5.53 5.32
C THR A 38 -5.98 4.30 4.61
N GLY A 39 -5.52 4.04 3.39
CA GLY A 39 -5.98 2.95 2.54
C GLY A 39 -5.35 1.60 2.90
N PRO A 40 -5.97 0.48 2.45
CA PRO A 40 -5.33 -0.82 2.50
C PRO A 40 -4.02 -0.82 1.72
N GLN A 41 -2.95 -1.32 2.32
CA GLN A 41 -1.63 -1.42 1.69
C GLN A 41 -1.31 -2.88 1.38
N TYR A 42 -0.95 -3.15 0.12
CA TYR A 42 -0.44 -4.46 -0.27
C TYR A 42 1.00 -4.62 0.21
N VAL A 43 1.26 -5.67 0.98
CA VAL A 43 2.58 -5.93 1.58
C VAL A 43 3.21 -7.25 1.13
N GLY A 44 2.49 -8.06 0.35
CA GLY A 44 3.02 -9.30 -0.21
C GLY A 44 1.97 -10.39 -0.37
N HIS A 45 2.45 -11.57 -0.77
CA HIS A 45 1.63 -12.75 -0.97
C HIS A 45 1.97 -13.80 0.08
N GLU A 46 0.98 -14.59 0.49
CA GLU A 46 1.15 -15.62 1.54
C GLU A 46 2.25 -16.65 1.21
N LEU A 47 2.42 -16.97 -0.07
CA LEU A 47 3.48 -17.87 -0.58
C LEU A 47 4.90 -17.34 -0.43
N MET A 48 5.09 -16.08 -0.01
CA MET A 48 6.42 -15.54 0.32
C MET A 48 6.97 -16.15 1.62
N THR A 49 6.09 -16.66 2.49
CA THR A 49 6.43 -17.33 3.75
C THR A 49 5.56 -18.60 3.87
N PRO A 50 5.87 -19.70 3.17
CA PRO A 50 4.99 -20.87 3.10
C PRO A 50 4.91 -21.69 4.41
N ASN A 51 5.99 -21.77 5.18
CA ASN A 51 6.10 -22.59 6.38
C ASN A 51 6.22 -21.74 7.65
N ALA A 52 5.89 -22.34 8.80
CA ALA A 52 6.04 -21.67 10.09
C ALA A 52 7.52 -21.34 10.36
N GLY A 53 7.79 -20.09 10.76
CA GLY A 53 9.14 -19.56 10.95
C GLY A 53 9.76 -18.93 9.69
N ASP A 54 9.17 -19.14 8.51
CA ASP A 54 9.64 -18.46 7.29
C ASP A 54 9.44 -16.95 7.42
N TYR A 55 10.41 -16.19 6.91
CA TYR A 55 10.34 -14.74 6.83
C TYR A 55 10.66 -14.26 5.40
N HIS A 56 10.31 -13.02 5.11
CA HIS A 56 10.67 -12.37 3.86
C HIS A 56 10.84 -10.87 4.07
N VAL A 57 12.05 -10.35 3.84
CA VAL A 57 12.34 -8.91 3.92
C VAL A 57 11.79 -8.19 2.69
N LEU A 58 11.10 -7.07 2.91
CA LEU A 58 10.43 -6.31 1.84
C LEU A 58 11.33 -5.18 1.32
N GLU A 59 12.03 -5.42 0.22
CA GLU A 59 12.99 -4.48 -0.37
C GLU A 59 12.35 -3.13 -0.75
N TRP A 60 11.12 -3.15 -1.28
CA TRP A 60 10.39 -1.92 -1.66
C TRP A 60 9.90 -1.10 -0.46
N MET A 61 10.09 -1.60 0.77
CA MET A 61 9.85 -0.89 2.01
C MET A 61 11.17 -0.57 2.72
N ASP A 62 12.20 -0.22 1.95
CA ASP A 62 13.54 0.14 2.40
C ASP A 62 14.23 -0.93 3.26
N ASN A 63 13.86 -2.21 3.07
CA ASN A 63 14.25 -3.33 3.93
C ASN A 63 13.87 -3.16 5.42
N ALA A 64 13.04 -2.18 5.76
CA ALA A 64 12.69 -1.84 7.14
C ALA A 64 11.52 -2.68 7.70
N ARG A 65 10.90 -3.52 6.85
CA ARG A 65 9.82 -4.43 7.22
C ARG A 65 10.04 -5.82 6.64
N MET A 66 9.43 -6.80 7.30
CA MET A 66 9.46 -8.19 6.89
C MET A 66 8.13 -8.85 7.17
N LEU A 67 7.77 -9.82 6.34
CA LEU A 67 6.71 -10.78 6.64
C LEU A 67 7.30 -11.92 7.46
N VAL A 68 6.58 -12.41 8.47
CA VAL A 68 6.96 -13.59 9.26
C VAL A 68 5.73 -14.49 9.42
N ARG A 69 5.85 -15.78 9.15
CA ARG A 69 4.78 -16.74 9.47
C ARG A 69 4.93 -17.25 10.90
N ASN A 70 4.03 -16.82 11.75
CA ASN A 70 3.86 -17.31 13.11
C ASN A 70 2.71 -18.34 13.18
N GLU A 71 2.48 -18.90 14.38
CA GLU A 71 1.45 -19.92 14.62
C GLU A 71 0.04 -19.48 14.18
N ASN A 72 -0.25 -18.18 14.27
CA ASN A 72 -1.57 -17.60 13.96
C ASN A 72 -1.69 -17.06 12.52
N GLY A 73 -0.63 -17.15 11.71
CA GLY A 73 -0.62 -16.64 10.33
C GLY A 73 0.59 -15.76 9.99
N VAL A 74 0.47 -15.02 8.90
CA VAL A 74 1.52 -14.11 8.41
C VAL A 74 1.36 -12.73 9.03
N GLU A 75 2.41 -12.22 9.65
CA GLU A 75 2.44 -10.90 10.27
C GLU A 75 3.48 -10.01 9.60
N LEU A 76 3.16 -8.72 9.46
CA LEU A 76 4.11 -7.69 9.02
C LEU A 76 4.80 -7.08 10.23
N LEU A 77 6.11 -7.30 10.34
CA LEU A 77 6.92 -6.83 11.46
C LEU A 77 7.95 -5.79 11.01
N SER A 78 8.40 -4.96 11.96
CA SER A 78 9.55 -4.10 11.73
C SER A 78 10.83 -4.94 11.69
N ASN A 79 11.65 -4.71 10.67
CA ASN A 79 12.98 -5.26 10.54
C ASN A 79 14.05 -4.34 11.18
N ILE A 80 13.64 -3.38 12.01
CA ILE A 80 14.53 -2.41 12.66
C ILE A 80 14.56 -2.66 14.17
N CYS A 81 15.75 -2.96 14.67
CA CYS A 81 15.97 -3.20 16.09
C CYS A 81 15.61 -1.97 16.92
N ARG A 82 14.72 -2.12 17.91
CA ARG A 82 14.31 -0.99 18.79
C ARG A 82 15.40 -0.51 19.75
N HIS A 83 16.50 -1.22 19.92
CA HIS A 83 17.59 -0.81 20.81
C HIS A 83 18.47 0.26 20.16
N ARG A 84 18.95 0.00 18.94
CA ARG A 84 19.92 0.88 18.24
C ARG A 84 19.68 0.99 16.73
N GLN A 85 18.47 0.68 16.27
CA GLN A 85 18.03 0.88 14.88
C GLN A 85 18.84 0.10 13.83
N ALA A 86 19.48 -0.99 14.21
CA ALA A 86 20.10 -1.91 13.25
C ALA A 86 19.04 -2.71 12.49
N THR A 87 19.28 -2.97 11.21
CA THR A 87 18.50 -3.95 10.42
C THR A 87 18.71 -5.34 11.02
N LEU A 88 17.63 -6.12 11.18
CA LEU A 88 17.70 -7.43 11.85
C LEU A 88 18.04 -8.57 10.88
N LEU A 89 17.36 -8.63 9.74
CA LEU A 89 17.43 -9.71 8.76
C LEU A 89 17.63 -9.17 7.33
N GLU A 90 18.12 -10.04 6.45
CA GLU A 90 18.26 -9.80 5.01
C GLU A 90 17.71 -11.02 4.25
N GLY A 91 17.09 -10.80 3.09
CA GLY A 91 16.61 -11.88 2.23
C GLY A 91 15.35 -12.59 2.79
N ARG A 92 15.43 -13.91 2.89
CA ARG A 92 14.34 -14.84 3.23
C ARG A 92 14.88 -16.11 3.88
#